data_AF-A0A9P1D2L1-F1
#
_entry.id   AF-A0A9P1D2L1-F1
#
_cell.length_a   1.000
_cell.length_b   1.000
_cell.length_c   1.000
_cell.angle_alpha   90.00
_cell.angle_beta   90.00
_cell.angle_gamma   90.00
#
_symmetry.space_group_name_H-M   'P 1'
#
loop_
_entity.id
_entity.type
_entity.pdbx_description
1 polymer ?
#
loop_
_entity_poly.entity_id
_entity_poly.type
_entity_poly.pdbx_seq_one_letter_code
_entity_poly.pdbx_strand_id
1 'polypeptide(L)'
;MQLFARGAGIHGIPLPEAGECINDVVFDSYGTRLAVCTNSCILIYGAQEDWPQLARIDGAHYDAIWRLSWSHSQRGDLLVSCSEDRQVIVWTEQGFAWKKCFQKTLGAPVLDVRFASPALGIKFAAITAESQVSVFECTTHTTLQCWESQDVMIQGKGKPGAVDWQQP
;
A
#
# COMPACT_ATOMS: atom_id res chain seq x y z
N MET A 1 -26.26 -6.87 1.13
CA MET A 1 -25.70 -6.37 -0.14
C MET A 1 -26.81 -5.59 -0.85
N GLN A 2 -26.89 -4.29 -0.59
CA GLN A 2 -27.87 -3.42 -1.25
C GLN A 2 -27.11 -2.16 -1.62
N LEU A 3 -26.68 -2.10 -2.89
CA LEU A 3 -26.06 -0.94 -3.49
C LEU A 3 -27.19 0.08 -3.70
N PHE A 4 -27.35 1.04 -2.79
CA PHE A 4 -28.27 2.15 -3.01
C PHE A 4 -27.62 3.14 -3.99
N ALA A 5 -27.83 2.90 -5.29
CA ALA A 5 -27.76 3.97 -6.27
C ALA A 5 -29.12 4.66 -6.32
N ARG A 6 -29.28 5.75 -5.56
CA ARG A 6 -30.40 6.68 -5.73
C ARG A 6 -29.89 8.11 -5.69
N GLY A 7 -29.73 8.68 -6.89
CA GLY A 7 -29.89 10.11 -7.15
C GLY A 7 -28.87 11.05 -6.50
N ALA A 8 -27.64 11.03 -6.99
CA ALA A 8 -26.75 12.19 -7.01
C ALA A 8 -25.82 11.97 -8.22
N GLY A 9 -25.25 13.02 -8.81
CA GLY A 9 -24.30 12.87 -9.91
C GLY A 9 -23.19 11.89 -9.53
N ILE A 10 -22.49 11.33 -10.50
CA ILE A 10 -21.22 10.65 -10.22
C ILE A 10 -20.27 11.67 -9.59
N HIS A 11 -20.31 11.83 -8.27
CA HIS A 11 -19.40 12.68 -7.53
C HIS A 11 -18.05 11.97 -7.56
N GLY A 12 -17.25 12.34 -8.55
CA GLY A 12 -15.91 11.81 -8.72
C GLY A 12 -15.03 12.22 -7.55
N ILE A 13 -14.14 11.31 -7.12
CA ILE A 13 -13.13 11.62 -6.13
C ILE A 13 -12.22 12.71 -6.70
N PRO A 14 -12.00 13.84 -6.00
CA PRO A 14 -11.15 14.91 -6.50
C PRO A 14 -9.71 14.39 -6.57
N LEU A 15 -9.23 14.19 -7.79
CA LEU A 15 -7.85 13.77 -8.07
C LEU A 15 -6.87 14.92 -7.87
N PRO A 16 -5.57 14.62 -7.66
CA PRO A 16 -4.54 15.65 -7.57
C PRO A 16 -4.40 16.42 -8.90
N GLU A 17 -3.56 17.44 -8.87
CA GLU A 17 -3.31 18.40 -9.95
C GLU A 17 -3.24 17.78 -11.36
N ALA A 18 -3.58 18.59 -12.37
CA ALA A 18 -3.61 18.14 -13.76
C ALA A 18 -2.25 17.55 -14.19
N GLY A 19 -2.24 16.28 -14.61
CA GLY A 19 -1.05 15.60 -15.15
C GLY A 19 -0.56 14.39 -14.33
N GLU A 20 -1.13 14.14 -13.15
CA GLU A 20 -0.82 12.94 -12.36
C GLU A 20 -1.56 11.70 -12.89
N CYS A 21 -0.84 10.58 -13.03
CA CYS A 21 -1.44 9.28 -13.33
C CYS A 21 -1.77 8.55 -12.02
N ILE A 22 -2.96 7.96 -11.96
CA ILE A 22 -3.31 7.02 -10.88
C ILE A 22 -2.71 5.67 -11.21
N ASN A 23 -1.93 5.11 -10.29
CA ASN A 23 -1.24 3.84 -10.51
C ASN A 23 -1.90 2.68 -9.74
N ASP A 24 -2.50 2.94 -8.58
CA ASP A 24 -3.23 1.95 -7.79
C ASP A 24 -4.33 2.59 -6.92
N VAL A 25 -5.35 1.81 -6.61
CA VAL A 25 -6.51 2.20 -5.78
C VAL A 25 -6.93 1.02 -4.92
N VAL A 26 -6.87 1.15 -3.59
CA VAL A 26 -7.13 0.05 -2.65
C VAL A 26 -7.99 0.48 -1.46
N PHE A 27 -9.03 -0.31 -1.15
CA PHE A 27 -9.81 -0.16 0.07
C PHE A 27 -9.11 -0.81 1.26
N ASP A 28 -9.31 -0.25 2.44
CA ASP A 28 -8.97 -0.91 3.70
C ASP A 28 -9.85 -2.15 3.94
N SER A 29 -9.48 -2.98 4.92
CA SER A 29 -10.19 -4.24 5.19
C SER A 29 -11.65 -4.07 5.64
N TYR A 30 -12.05 -2.87 6.05
CA TYR A 30 -13.42 -2.56 6.47
C TYR A 30 -14.24 -1.88 5.37
N GLY A 31 -13.62 -1.46 4.26
CA GLY A 31 -14.26 -0.65 3.24
C GLY A 31 -14.62 0.76 3.73
N THR A 32 -13.92 1.27 4.75
CA THR A 32 -14.14 2.60 5.35
C THR A 32 -13.18 3.67 4.81
N ARG A 33 -12.03 3.26 4.27
CA ARG A 33 -11.02 4.14 3.68
C ARG A 33 -10.58 3.62 2.32
N LEU A 34 -10.30 4.55 1.42
CA LEU A 34 -9.74 4.29 0.10
C LEU A 34 -8.39 4.98 -0.01
N ALA A 35 -7.33 4.23 -0.31
CA ALA A 35 -6.04 4.80 -0.65
C ALA A 35 -5.85 4.81 -2.17
N VAL A 36 -5.27 5.89 -2.68
CA VAL A 36 -4.93 6.09 -4.09
C VAL A 36 -3.48 6.52 -4.15
N CYS A 37 -2.66 5.90 -5.01
CA CYS A 37 -1.31 6.40 -5.28
C CYS A 37 -1.19 6.95 -6.70
N THR A 38 -0.37 7.99 -6.82
CA THR A 38 0.01 8.59 -8.10
C THR A 38 1.52 8.49 -8.32
N ASN A 39 2.06 9.27 -9.25
CA ASN A 39 3.49 9.31 -9.45
C ASN A 39 4.23 10.00 -8.29
N SER A 40 3.57 10.90 -7.56
CA SER A 40 4.22 11.75 -6.54
C SER A 40 3.60 11.68 -5.14
N CYS A 41 2.37 11.18 -4.99
CA CYS A 41 1.67 11.23 -3.71
C CYS A 41 0.79 10.01 -3.42
N ILE A 42 0.46 9.83 -2.14
CA ILE A 42 -0.57 8.91 -1.66
C ILE A 42 -1.71 9.72 -1.05
N LEU A 43 -2.93 9.46 -1.47
CA LEU A 43 -4.15 10.11 -1.01
C LEU A 43 -5.02 9.10 -0.29
N ILE A 44 -5.63 9.51 0.82
CA ILE A 44 -6.53 8.66 1.60
C ILE A 44 -7.87 9.36 1.73
N TYR A 45 -8.93 8.69 1.31
CA TYR A 45 -10.30 9.18 1.33
C TYR A 45 -11.16 8.35 2.27
N GLY A 46 -12.16 8.98 2.89
CA GLY A 46 -13.21 8.28 3.61
C GLY A 46 -14.24 7.72 2.64
N ALA A 47 -14.65 6.47 2.82
CA ALA A 47 -15.71 5.83 2.05
C ALA A 47 -17.10 6.29 2.53
N GLN A 48 -17.38 7.58 2.32
CA GLN A 48 -18.63 8.26 2.67
C GLN A 48 -19.18 8.94 1.41
N GLU A 49 -20.41 9.48 1.46
CA GLU A 49 -21.09 10.05 0.28
C GLU A 49 -20.24 11.10 -0.45
N ASP A 50 -19.55 11.98 0.30
CA ASP A 50 -18.75 13.08 -0.24
C ASP A 50 -17.27 12.72 -0.51
N TRP A 51 -16.85 11.48 -0.27
CA TRP A 51 -15.45 11.03 -0.39
C TRP A 51 -14.44 12.02 0.19
N PRO A 52 -14.55 12.41 1.48
CA PRO A 52 -13.68 13.43 2.05
C PRO A 52 -12.22 12.95 2.02
N GLN A 53 -11.31 13.82 1.58
CA GLN A 53 -9.88 13.55 1.68
C GLN A 53 -9.45 13.61 3.15
N LEU A 54 -9.08 12.46 3.72
CA LEU A 54 -8.64 12.32 5.11
C LEU A 54 -7.16 12.65 5.26
N ALA A 55 -6.34 12.27 4.27
CA ALA A 55 -4.91 12.54 4.29
C ALA A 55 -4.32 12.63 2.89
N ARG A 56 -3.15 13.28 2.83
CA ARG A 56 -2.29 13.37 1.65
C ARG A 56 -0.84 13.25 2.10
N ILE A 57 -0.09 12.39 1.43
CA ILE A 57 1.33 12.13 1.67
C ILE A 57 2.09 12.53 0.42
N ASP A 58 2.58 13.77 0.39
CA ASP A 58 3.40 14.30 -0.70
C ASP A 58 4.85 13.80 -0.59
N GLY A 59 5.49 13.55 -1.74
CA GLY A 59 6.87 13.08 -1.77
C GLY A 59 7.03 11.74 -1.06
N ALA A 60 6.00 10.89 -1.13
CA ALA A 60 6.02 9.57 -0.51
C ALA A 60 7.18 8.71 -1.05
N HIS A 61 7.46 8.84 -2.35
CA HIS A 61 8.57 8.22 -3.07
C HIS A 61 9.26 9.25 -3.98
N TYR A 62 10.46 8.91 -4.45
CA TYR A 62 11.23 9.76 -5.37
C TYR A 62 10.89 9.53 -6.84
N ASP A 63 10.06 8.52 -7.13
CA ASP A 63 9.62 8.13 -8.46
C ASP A 63 8.24 7.45 -8.36
N ALA A 64 7.66 7.05 -9.49
CA ALA A 64 6.29 6.56 -9.60
C ALA A 64 5.96 5.47 -8.57
N ILE A 65 4.88 5.68 -7.83
CA ILE A 65 4.38 4.70 -6.86
C ILE A 65 3.54 3.68 -7.62
N TRP A 66 3.91 2.41 -7.57
CA TRP A 66 3.26 1.38 -8.37
C TRP A 66 2.06 0.75 -7.67
N ARG A 67 2.21 0.39 -6.39
CA ARG A 67 1.19 -0.39 -5.67
C ARG A 67 1.06 0.05 -4.24
N LEU A 68 -0.15 -0.14 -3.72
CA LEU A 68 -0.51 0.05 -2.33
C LEU A 68 -1.10 -1.25 -1.77
N SER A 69 -0.95 -1.47 -0.47
CA SER A 69 -1.69 -2.51 0.24
C SER A 69 -1.97 -2.08 1.67
N TRP A 70 -3.21 -2.24 2.12
CA TRP A 70 -3.59 -2.05 3.51
C TRP A 70 -3.24 -3.29 4.34
N SER A 71 -2.80 -3.10 5.58
CA SER A 71 -2.79 -4.18 6.55
C SER A 71 -4.20 -4.45 7.06
N HIS A 72 -4.42 -5.66 7.57
CA HIS A 72 -5.64 -5.94 8.30
C HIS A 72 -5.62 -5.22 9.66
N SER A 73 -6.67 -4.46 9.90
CA SER A 73 -6.87 -3.50 10.99
C SER A 73 -6.83 -4.06 12.42
N GLN A 74 -6.91 -5.38 12.62
CA GLN A 74 -6.79 -5.98 13.96
C GLN A 74 -5.46 -5.63 14.65
N ARG A 75 -4.44 -5.20 13.88
CA ARG A 75 -3.13 -4.81 14.39
C ARG A 75 -2.75 -3.35 14.05
N GLY A 76 -3.75 -2.51 13.79
CA GLY A 76 -3.56 -1.13 13.34
C GLY A 76 -3.70 -1.01 11.82
N ASP A 77 -4.18 0.15 11.38
CA ASP A 77 -4.31 0.48 9.96
C ASP A 77 -2.94 0.94 9.45
N LEU A 78 -2.16 0.00 8.90
CA LEU A 78 -0.93 0.27 8.19
C LEU A 78 -1.21 0.29 6.70
N LEU A 79 -0.44 1.09 5.97
CA LEU A 79 -0.44 1.11 4.52
C LEU A 79 0.99 0.86 4.06
N VAL A 80 1.19 -0.06 3.11
CA VAL A 80 2.49 -0.25 2.45
C VAL A 80 2.41 0.27 1.03
N SER A 81 3.47 0.93 0.59
CA SER A 81 3.65 1.41 -0.79
C SER A 81 4.95 0.88 -1.38
N CYS A 82 4.98 0.74 -2.71
CA CYS A 82 6.18 0.39 -3.46
C CYS A 82 6.33 1.24 -4.73
N SER A 83 7.55 1.38 -5.24
CA SER A 83 7.84 2.34 -6.31
C SER A 83 8.99 1.90 -7.22
N GLU A 84 9.06 2.57 -8.38
CA GLU A 84 10.18 2.55 -9.30
C GLU A 84 11.50 2.93 -8.62
N ASP A 85 11.45 3.74 -7.55
CA ASP A 85 12.60 4.16 -6.75
C ASP A 85 13.24 3.04 -5.90
N ARG A 86 12.76 1.80 -6.06
CA ARG A 86 13.20 0.56 -5.40
C ARG A 86 12.86 0.49 -3.92
N GLN A 87 12.03 1.39 -3.40
CA GLN A 87 11.67 1.40 -1.99
C GLN A 87 10.35 0.69 -1.74
N VAL A 88 10.29 0.03 -0.58
CA VAL A 88 9.04 -0.29 0.11
C VAL A 88 8.96 0.55 1.38
N ILE A 89 7.80 1.14 1.63
CA ILE A 89 7.58 2.02 2.79
C ILE A 89 6.29 1.60 3.47
N VAL A 90 6.34 1.41 4.80
CA VAL A 90 5.14 1.21 5.62
C VAL A 90 4.83 2.49 6.36
N TRP A 91 3.58 2.91 6.23
CA TRP A 91 3.01 4.10 6.80
C TRP A 91 2.03 3.74 7.90
N THR A 92 1.99 4.57 8.93
CA THR A 92 1.05 4.47 10.04
C THR A 92 0.51 5.85 10.39
N GLU A 93 -0.77 5.90 10.78
CA GLU A 93 -1.42 7.12 11.24
C GLU A 93 -1.05 7.40 12.70
N GLN A 94 -0.48 8.58 12.96
CA GLN A 94 -0.17 9.07 14.30
C GLN A 94 -0.84 10.42 14.53
N GLY A 95 -2.02 10.39 15.18
CA GLY A 95 -2.86 11.57 15.34
C GLY A 95 -3.44 11.99 13.99
N PHE A 96 -3.07 13.18 13.51
CA PHE A 96 -3.56 13.72 12.23
C PHE A 96 -2.54 13.61 11.08
N ALA A 97 -1.47 12.84 11.27
CA ALA A 97 -0.39 12.74 10.30
C ALA A 97 -0.01 11.29 10.01
N TRP A 98 0.32 11.01 8.76
CA TRP A 98 0.86 9.74 8.32
C TRP A 98 2.38 9.78 8.41
N LYS A 99 2.99 8.77 9.06
CA LYS A 99 4.44 8.67 9.23
C LYS A 99 4.97 7.33 8.78
N LYS A 100 6.20 7.34 8.29
CA LYS A 100 6.96 6.13 7.97
C LYS A 100 7.34 5.42 9.27
N CYS A 101 6.88 4.18 9.44
CA CYS A 101 7.37 3.29 10.49
C CYS A 101 8.39 2.28 9.99
N PHE A 102 8.43 2.03 8.67
CA PHE A 102 9.43 1.19 8.03
C PHE A 102 9.75 1.72 6.63
N GLN A 103 11.01 1.56 6.22
CA GLN A 103 11.47 1.84 4.86
C GLN A 103 12.64 0.92 4.53
N LYS A 104 12.62 0.35 3.32
CA LYS A 104 13.71 -0.48 2.81
C LYS A 104 13.90 -0.26 1.31
N THR A 105 15.16 -0.08 0.90
CA THR A 105 15.56 -0.09 -0.51
C THR A 105 15.95 -1.52 -0.92
N LEU A 106 15.38 -1.99 -2.03
CA LEU A 106 15.65 -3.28 -2.65
C LEU A 106 16.62 -3.15 -3.85
N GLY A 107 17.05 -4.29 -4.41
CA GLY A 107 18.02 -4.31 -5.51
C GLY A 107 17.53 -3.68 -6.82
N ALA A 108 16.22 -3.74 -7.07
CA ALA A 108 15.58 -3.34 -8.32
C ALA A 108 14.21 -2.69 -8.07
N PRO A 109 13.60 -2.03 -9.08
CA PRO A 109 12.25 -1.47 -8.97
C PRO A 109 11.26 -2.47 -8.40
N VAL A 110 10.41 -2.02 -7.48
CA VAL A 110 9.46 -2.89 -6.79
C VAL A 110 8.11 -2.82 -7.50
N LEU A 111 7.70 -3.95 -8.07
CA LEU A 111 6.55 -4.01 -8.97
C LEU A 111 5.22 -4.23 -8.25
N ASP A 112 5.24 -4.95 -7.13
CA ASP A 112 4.05 -5.23 -6.33
C ASP A 112 4.38 -5.46 -4.85
N VAL A 113 3.41 -5.12 -4.00
CA VAL A 113 3.45 -5.33 -2.54
C VAL A 113 2.09 -5.77 -2.02
N ARG A 114 2.07 -6.76 -1.13
CA ARG A 114 0.84 -7.23 -0.47
C ARG A 114 1.07 -7.57 0.99
N PHE A 115 0.22 -7.02 1.86
CA PHE A 115 0.10 -7.51 3.24
C PHE A 115 -0.48 -8.92 3.26
N ALA A 116 0.02 -9.71 4.20
CA ALA A 116 -0.48 -11.04 4.49
C ALA A 116 -1.76 -10.99 5.32
N SER A 117 -2.44 -12.13 5.40
CA SER A 117 -3.54 -12.35 6.34
C SER A 117 -3.10 -12.09 7.79
N PRO A 118 -3.96 -11.51 8.66
CA PRO A 118 -3.63 -11.19 10.05
C PRO A 118 -3.30 -12.44 10.88
N ALA A 119 -3.72 -13.63 10.45
CA ALA A 119 -3.34 -14.89 11.09
C ALA A 119 -1.81 -15.12 11.08
N LEU A 120 -1.08 -14.53 10.14
CA LEU A 120 0.36 -14.75 9.94
C LEU A 120 1.27 -13.76 10.66
N GLY A 121 0.74 -12.71 11.29
CA GLY A 121 1.57 -11.64 11.86
C GLY A 121 1.30 -10.30 11.17
N ILE A 122 2.13 -9.31 11.45
CA ILE A 122 2.23 -8.12 10.59
C ILE A 122 3.30 -8.46 9.55
N LYS A 123 2.87 -9.07 8.44
CA LYS A 123 3.77 -9.46 7.35
C LYS A 123 3.33 -8.86 6.03
N PHE A 124 4.28 -8.56 5.15
CA PHE A 124 3.99 -8.25 3.76
C PHE A 124 5.09 -8.79 2.85
N ALA A 125 4.73 -9.03 1.59
CA ALA A 125 5.65 -9.47 0.55
C ALA A 125 5.82 -8.36 -0.47
N ALA A 126 7.01 -8.28 -1.04
CA ALA A 126 7.37 -7.39 -2.13
C ALA A 126 8.03 -8.21 -3.25
N ILE A 127 7.82 -7.82 -4.51
CA ILE A 127 8.47 -8.45 -5.65
C ILE A 127 9.13 -7.41 -6.55
N THR A 128 10.39 -7.62 -6.90
CA THR A 128 11.17 -6.70 -7.74
C THR A 128 11.17 -7.10 -9.21
N ALA A 129 11.54 -6.17 -10.09
CA ALA A 129 11.71 -6.42 -11.52
C ALA A 129 12.79 -7.47 -11.86
N GLU A 130 13.65 -7.83 -10.90
CA GLU A 130 14.70 -8.83 -11.02
C GLU A 130 14.35 -10.16 -10.31
N SER A 131 13.06 -10.43 -10.11
CA SER A 131 12.57 -11.71 -9.57
C SER A 131 13.02 -12.01 -8.13
N GLN A 132 13.40 -10.98 -7.37
CA GLN A 132 13.56 -11.08 -5.92
C GLN A 132 12.19 -10.89 -5.26
N VAL A 133 11.78 -11.88 -4.46
CA VAL A 133 10.68 -11.75 -3.51
C VAL A 133 11.26 -11.54 -2.13
N SER A 134 10.84 -10.47 -1.45
CA SER A 134 11.22 -10.19 -0.07
C SER A 134 9.99 -10.26 0.82
N VAL A 135 10.03 -11.06 1.87
CA VAL A 135 8.99 -11.14 2.90
C VAL A 135 9.47 -10.41 4.13
N PHE A 136 8.70 -9.43 4.58
CA PHE A 136 8.97 -8.62 5.76
C PHE A 136 8.00 -8.98 6.88
N GLU A 137 8.49 -9.04 8.10
CA GLU A 137 7.71 -9.30 9.31
C GLU A 137 8.07 -8.32 10.40
N CYS A 138 7.07 -7.64 10.96
CA CYS A 138 7.28 -6.83 12.16
C CYS A 138 7.25 -7.72 13.40
N THR A 139 8.33 -7.75 14.17
CA THR A 139 8.41 -8.54 15.42
C THR A 139 7.97 -7.75 16.64
N THR A 140 7.90 -6.43 16.56
CA THR A 140 7.42 -5.55 17.64
C THR A 140 6.09 -4.90 17.28
N HIS A 141 5.01 -5.68 17.39
CA HIS A 141 3.67 -5.29 16.93
C HIS A 141 3.14 -3.97 17.53
N THR A 142 3.56 -3.59 18.74
CA THR A 142 3.10 -2.37 19.40
C THR A 142 3.86 -1.12 18.95
N THR A 143 5.16 -1.24 18.67
CA THR A 143 6.03 -0.08 18.38
C THR A 143 6.36 0.05 16.91
N LEU A 144 6.21 -1.04 16.14
CA LEU A 144 6.48 -1.13 14.71
C LEU A 144 7.93 -0.79 14.34
N GLN A 145 8.86 -0.95 15.28
CA GLN A 145 10.27 -0.53 15.11
C GLN A 145 11.18 -1.65 14.62
N CYS A 146 10.82 -2.91 14.84
CA CYS A 146 11.64 -4.06 14.50
C CYS A 146 10.99 -4.83 13.36
N TRP A 147 11.70 -4.90 12.23
CA TRP A 147 11.28 -5.63 11.04
C TRP A 147 12.38 -6.57 10.61
N GLU A 148 12.03 -7.83 10.42
CA GLU A 148 12.89 -8.86 9.87
C GLU A 148 12.51 -9.12 8.41
N SER A 149 13.47 -9.56 7.60
CA SER A 149 13.25 -9.79 6.18
C SER A 149 13.88 -11.10 5.72
N GLN A 150 13.18 -11.82 4.87
CA GLN A 150 13.67 -12.99 4.16
C GLN A 150 13.55 -12.80 2.66
N ASP A 151 14.65 -12.99 1.94
CA ASP A 151 14.68 -12.88 0.48
C ASP A 151 14.65 -14.26 -0.18
N VAL A 152 13.91 -14.36 -1.27
CA VAL A 152 13.77 -15.54 -2.11
C VAL A 152 13.95 -15.11 -3.56
N MET A 153 14.92 -15.70 -4.25
CA MET A 153 15.15 -15.47 -5.67
C MET A 153 14.35 -16.47 -6.49
N ILE A 154 13.39 -16.00 -7.30
CA ILE A 154 12.64 -16.85 -8.22
C ILE A 154 13.52 -17.14 -9.44
N GLN A 155 13.80 -18.42 -9.68
CA GLN A 155 14.49 -18.86 -10.90
C GLN A 155 13.47 -19.08 -12.02
N GLY A 156 13.69 -18.45 -13.18
CA GLY A 156 12.81 -18.64 -14.33
C GLY A 156 13.06 -17.61 -15.44
N LYS A 157 12.46 -17.85 -16.60
CA LYS A 157 12.42 -16.88 -17.71
C LYS A 157 11.14 -16.05 -17.59
N GLY A 158 11.26 -14.73 -17.46
CA GLY A 158 10.13 -13.81 -17.45
C GLY A 158 10.27 -12.76 -16.36
N LYS A 159 9.67 -11.58 -16.57
CA LYS A 159 9.54 -10.57 -15.52
C LYS A 159 8.37 -10.97 -14.61
N PRO A 160 8.52 -10.90 -13.29
CA PRO A 160 7.41 -11.12 -12.39
C PRO A 160 6.34 -10.04 -12.58
N GLY A 161 5.07 -10.40 -12.33
CA GLY A 161 3.94 -9.50 -12.52
C GLY A 161 3.31 -9.00 -11.21
N ALA A 162 3.14 -9.90 -10.24
CA ALA A 162 2.46 -9.62 -8.97
C ALA A 162 2.89 -10.63 -7.90
N VAL A 163 2.63 -10.30 -6.63
CA VAL A 163 2.77 -11.21 -5.49
C VAL A 163 1.45 -11.27 -4.74
N ASP A 164 1.05 -12.45 -4.27
CA ASP A 164 -0.17 -12.61 -3.47
C ASP A 164 -0.03 -13.75 -2.46
N TRP A 165 -0.86 -13.73 -1.43
CA TRP A 165 -0.87 -14.71 -0.36
C TRP A 165 -2.02 -15.69 -0.55
N GLN A 166 -1.73 -17.00 -0.56
CA GLN A 166 -2.80 -17.99 -0.44
C GLN A 166 -3.36 -17.98 0.97
N GLN A 167 -4.69 -17.89 1.08
CA GLN A 167 -5.38 -18.16 2.33
C GLN A 167 -5.30 -19.67 2.60
N PRO A 168 -5.03 -20.08 3.86
CA PRO A 168 -5.00 -21.49 4.23
C PRO A 168 -6.35 -22.19 4.09
#